data_AF-A0A4P9YY06-F1
#
_entry.id   AF-A0A4P9YY06-F1
#
_cell.length_a   1.000
_cell.length_b   1.000
_cell.length_c   1.000
_cell.angle_alpha   90.00
_cell.angle_beta   90.00
_cell.angle_gamma   90.00
#
_symmetry.space_group_name_H-M   'P 1'
#
loop_
_entity.id
_entity.type
_entity.pdbx_description
1 polymer ?
#
loop_
_entity_poly.entity_id
_entity_poly.type
_entity_poly.pdbx_seq_one_letter_code
_entity_poly.pdbx_strand_id
1 'polypeptide(L)'
;MSAYDELVKEFRITDPDDQAAYLKYHSFLPKMAADSNAIAQESALACLIAFVEFSPTAAQTREDVLPVIMDKCLSVSRTGAKRKTIDLLLMYCEIDTPDPVIECLLGGLGHKMPKVVAMCVTCLKEVVQAFGARTFNVKPLIKALPKMFAHTDKTVRAEASQMTVELYRWLGEVLVSQLQELKPVQLKELNEQFEKLPKERPVQSRLLRSQAAATEAAADEPGAAAAAADGEGGAAGGDDGFVEVDAYELADPVDVL
;
A
#
# COMPACT_ATOMS: atom_id res chain seq x y z
N MET A 1 -26.10 -11.07 -15.32
CA MET A 1 -25.73 -10.57 -13.99
C MET A 1 -25.08 -11.74 -13.28
N SER A 2 -23.83 -11.59 -12.83
CA SER A 2 -23.12 -12.66 -12.11
C SER A 2 -23.53 -12.66 -10.63
N ALA A 3 -23.38 -13.78 -9.93
CA ALA A 3 -23.64 -13.84 -8.49
C ALA A 3 -22.79 -12.82 -7.69
N TYR A 4 -21.58 -12.51 -8.19
CA TYR A 4 -20.73 -11.47 -7.63
C TYR A 4 -21.35 -10.06 -7.75
N ASP A 5 -22.02 -9.75 -8.85
CA ASP A 5 -22.67 -8.44 -9.03
C ASP A 5 -23.88 -8.27 -8.09
N GLU A 6 -24.52 -9.37 -7.70
CA GLU A 6 -25.61 -9.37 -6.72
C GLU A 6 -25.07 -9.17 -5.30
N LEU A 7 -23.99 -9.88 -4.93
CA LEU A 7 -23.32 -9.70 -3.64
C LEU A 7 -22.78 -8.28 -3.44
N VAL A 8 -22.22 -7.65 -4.48
CA VAL A 8 -21.81 -6.23 -4.42
C VAL A 8 -22.98 -5.33 -4.01
N LYS A 9 -24.19 -5.58 -4.52
CA LYS A 9 -25.37 -4.81 -4.15
C LYS A 9 -25.80 -5.11 -2.72
N GLU A 10 -25.76 -6.37 -2.30
CA GLU A 10 -26.08 -6.78 -0.93
C GLU A 10 -25.14 -6.10 0.08
N PHE A 11 -23.82 -6.11 -0.15
CA PHE A 11 -22.86 -5.49 0.78
C PHE A 11 -23.06 -4.00 0.97
N ARG A 12 -23.54 -3.29 -0.06
CA ARG A 12 -23.80 -1.85 -0.02
C ARG A 12 -25.02 -1.45 0.80
N ILE A 13 -26.00 -2.34 0.89
CA ILE A 13 -27.28 -2.07 1.57
C ILE A 13 -27.38 -2.78 2.92
N THR A 14 -26.44 -3.67 3.22
CA THR A 14 -26.35 -4.36 4.51
C THR A 14 -25.95 -3.33 5.57
N ASP A 15 -26.60 -3.42 6.73
CA ASP A 15 -26.29 -2.58 7.88
C ASP A 15 -24.84 -2.83 8.34
N PRO A 16 -23.95 -1.81 8.36
CA PRO A 16 -22.59 -1.96 8.84
C PRO A 16 -22.51 -2.47 10.29
N ASP A 17 -23.55 -2.26 11.11
CA ASP A 17 -23.60 -2.75 12.49
C ASP A 17 -23.96 -4.25 12.57
N ASP A 18 -24.50 -4.84 11.50
CA ASP A 18 -24.79 -6.28 11.41
C ASP A 18 -23.56 -7.09 11.01
N GLN A 19 -22.64 -7.27 11.96
CA GLN A 19 -21.42 -8.06 11.74
C GLN A 19 -21.73 -9.50 11.29
N ALA A 20 -22.83 -10.10 11.76
CA ALA A 20 -23.20 -11.47 11.44
C ALA A 20 -23.56 -11.62 9.95
N ALA A 21 -24.16 -10.60 9.34
CA ALA A 21 -24.44 -10.57 7.90
C ALA A 21 -23.17 -10.62 7.04
N TYR A 22 -22.04 -10.10 7.53
CA TYR A 22 -20.75 -10.20 6.82
C TYR A 22 -19.97 -11.48 7.16
N LEU A 23 -19.99 -11.92 8.43
CA LEU A 23 -19.26 -13.11 8.89
C LEU A 23 -19.63 -14.38 8.12
N LYS A 24 -20.89 -14.52 7.69
CA LYS A 24 -21.35 -15.68 6.90
C LYS A 24 -20.58 -15.85 5.57
N TYR A 25 -19.96 -14.78 5.05
CA TYR A 25 -19.22 -14.79 3.79
C TYR A 25 -17.73 -15.10 3.92
N HIS A 26 -17.13 -15.01 5.12
CA HIS A 26 -15.68 -15.12 5.34
C HIS A 26 -15.06 -16.36 4.66
N SER A 27 -15.67 -17.53 4.86
CA SER A 27 -15.19 -18.81 4.29
C SER A 27 -15.26 -18.89 2.75
N PHE A 28 -15.98 -17.98 2.10
CA PHE A 28 -16.13 -17.92 0.65
C PHE A 28 -15.16 -16.94 0.00
N LEU A 29 -14.72 -15.88 0.71
CA LEU A 29 -13.86 -14.83 0.14
C LEU A 29 -12.58 -15.36 -0.52
N PRO A 30 -11.82 -16.30 0.09
CA PRO A 30 -10.65 -16.87 -0.57
C PRO A 30 -11.01 -17.66 -1.85
N LYS A 31 -12.18 -18.32 -1.86
CA LYS A 31 -12.65 -19.08 -3.03
C LYS A 31 -13.03 -18.15 -4.19
N MET A 32 -13.56 -16.97 -3.88
CA MET A 32 -13.89 -15.93 -4.86
C MET A 32 -12.62 -15.39 -5.53
N ALA A 33 -11.57 -15.12 -4.75
CA ALA A 33 -10.26 -14.71 -5.28
C ALA A 33 -9.62 -15.79 -6.19
N ALA A 34 -9.85 -17.06 -5.87
CA ALA A 34 -9.33 -18.21 -6.61
C ALA A 34 -10.18 -18.64 -7.82
N ASP A 35 -11.17 -17.85 -8.25
CA ASP A 35 -12.03 -18.21 -9.37
C ASP A 35 -11.22 -18.49 -10.64
N SER A 36 -11.36 -19.70 -11.16
CA SER A 36 -10.63 -20.17 -12.34
C SER A 36 -11.03 -19.47 -13.64
N ASN A 37 -12.23 -18.88 -13.69
CA ASN A 37 -12.69 -18.15 -14.86
C ASN A 37 -12.24 -16.69 -14.76
N ALA A 38 -11.35 -16.26 -15.65
CA ALA A 38 -10.76 -14.92 -15.58
C ALA A 38 -11.76 -13.75 -15.63
N ILE A 39 -12.94 -13.92 -16.23
CA ILE A 39 -14.00 -12.90 -16.23
C ILE A 39 -14.72 -12.91 -14.88
N ALA A 40 -15.07 -14.10 -14.38
CA ALA A 40 -15.70 -14.25 -13.09
C ALA A 40 -14.77 -13.79 -11.95
N GLN A 41 -13.47 -14.11 -12.01
CA GLN A 41 -12.45 -13.63 -11.07
C GLN A 41 -12.35 -12.10 -11.05
N GLU A 42 -12.48 -11.44 -12.21
CA GLU A 42 -12.50 -9.97 -12.25
C GLU A 42 -13.74 -9.39 -11.55
N SER A 43 -14.91 -10.01 -11.72
CA SER A 43 -16.13 -9.65 -10.97
C SER A 43 -16.01 -10.01 -9.49
N ALA A 44 -15.34 -11.12 -9.15
CA ALA A 44 -15.08 -11.56 -7.79
C ALA A 44 -14.20 -10.54 -7.05
N LEU A 45 -13.15 -10.02 -7.70
CA LEU A 45 -12.31 -8.96 -7.14
C LEU A 45 -13.12 -7.68 -6.84
N ALA A 46 -14.07 -7.31 -7.71
CA ALA A 46 -14.97 -6.18 -7.43
C ALA A 46 -15.88 -6.46 -6.21
N CYS A 47 -16.32 -7.71 -6.05
CA CYS A 47 -17.08 -8.14 -4.90
C CYS A 47 -16.27 -8.14 -3.61
N LEU A 48 -14.98 -8.53 -3.66
CA LEU A 48 -14.07 -8.46 -2.52
C LEU A 48 -13.79 -7.01 -2.12
N ILE A 49 -13.63 -6.10 -3.08
CA ILE A 49 -13.48 -4.66 -2.81
C ILE A 49 -14.72 -4.15 -2.05
N ALA A 50 -15.93 -4.45 -2.54
CA ALA A 50 -17.16 -4.06 -1.86
C ALA A 50 -17.27 -4.68 -0.46
N PHE A 51 -16.88 -5.95 -0.29
CA PHE A 51 -16.84 -6.56 1.04
C PHE A 51 -15.90 -5.80 1.97
N VAL A 52 -14.68 -5.49 1.53
CA VAL A 52 -13.70 -4.77 2.35
C VAL A 52 -14.19 -3.36 2.68
N GLU A 53 -14.81 -2.66 1.72
CA GLU A 53 -15.38 -1.33 1.88
C GLU A 53 -16.42 -1.27 2.99
N PHE A 54 -17.41 -2.16 2.96
CA PHE A 54 -18.59 -2.09 3.85
C PHE A 54 -18.50 -2.97 5.09
N SER A 55 -17.67 -4.02 5.10
CA SER A 55 -17.62 -4.96 6.22
C SER A 55 -16.81 -4.38 7.40
N PRO A 56 -17.37 -4.33 8.62
CA PRO A 56 -16.62 -3.97 9.83
C PRO A 56 -15.60 -5.05 10.23
N THR A 57 -15.74 -6.27 9.69
CA THR A 57 -14.89 -7.42 10.03
C THR A 57 -13.82 -7.69 8.96
N ALA A 58 -13.66 -6.82 7.96
CA ALA A 58 -12.76 -7.03 6.83
C ALA A 58 -11.30 -7.28 7.24
N ALA A 59 -10.80 -6.65 8.32
CA ALA A 59 -9.44 -6.88 8.79
C ALA A 59 -9.17 -8.36 9.12
N GLN A 60 -10.18 -9.08 9.62
CA GLN A 60 -10.07 -10.48 10.05
C GLN A 60 -9.86 -11.44 8.86
N THR A 61 -10.15 -11.00 7.63
CA THR A 61 -10.10 -11.86 6.44
C THR A 61 -8.75 -11.81 5.72
N ARG A 62 -7.81 -10.98 6.19
CA ARG A 62 -6.50 -10.78 5.56
C ARG A 62 -5.69 -12.07 5.48
N GLU A 63 -5.62 -12.82 6.58
CA GLU A 63 -4.82 -14.04 6.69
C GLU A 63 -5.25 -15.11 5.68
N ASP A 64 -6.55 -15.16 5.36
CA ASP A 64 -7.10 -16.13 4.41
C ASP A 64 -7.11 -15.61 2.96
N VAL A 65 -7.34 -14.31 2.76
CA VAL A 65 -7.53 -13.73 1.42
C VAL A 65 -6.19 -13.34 0.77
N LEU A 66 -5.28 -12.70 1.51
CA LEU A 66 -4.02 -12.21 0.94
C LEU A 66 -3.18 -13.32 0.30
N PRO A 67 -2.96 -14.50 0.92
CA PRO A 67 -2.20 -15.56 0.28
C PRO A 67 -2.79 -16.03 -1.05
N VAL A 68 -4.13 -16.04 -1.17
CA VAL A 68 -4.80 -16.41 -2.41
C VAL A 68 -4.62 -15.33 -3.48
N ILE A 69 -4.70 -14.05 -3.11
CA ILE A 69 -4.43 -12.93 -4.02
C ILE A 69 -3.00 -13.03 -4.57
N MET A 70 -2.02 -13.32 -3.71
CA MET A 70 -0.61 -13.47 -4.11
C MET A 70 -0.43 -14.58 -5.16
N ASP A 71 -1.06 -15.73 -4.97
CA ASP A 71 -0.93 -16.89 -5.85
C ASP A 71 -1.75 -16.74 -7.15
N LYS A 72 -2.99 -16.25 -7.04
CA LYS A 72 -3.99 -16.31 -8.14
C LYS A 72 -4.20 -15.00 -8.88
N CYS A 73 -3.96 -13.85 -8.25
CA CYS A 73 -4.40 -12.56 -8.79
C CYS A 73 -3.24 -11.67 -9.28
N LEU A 74 -2.00 -11.90 -8.84
CA LEU A 74 -0.84 -11.10 -9.27
C LEU A 74 -0.30 -11.50 -10.67
N SER A 75 -0.63 -12.70 -11.14
CA SER A 75 -0.19 -13.20 -12.44
C SER A 75 -1.20 -12.96 -13.57
N VAL A 76 -2.35 -12.34 -13.29
CA VAL A 76 -3.43 -12.14 -14.27
C VAL A 76 -2.97 -11.26 -15.45
N SER A 77 -3.54 -11.49 -16.64
CA SER A 77 -3.22 -10.73 -17.85
C SER A 77 -4.15 -9.54 -18.05
N ARG A 78 -5.42 -9.68 -17.63
CA ARG A 78 -6.47 -8.67 -17.80
C ARG A 78 -6.15 -7.42 -16.99
N THR A 79 -6.04 -6.28 -17.66
CA THR A 79 -5.75 -4.97 -17.03
C THR A 79 -6.78 -4.61 -15.95
N GLY A 80 -8.06 -4.88 -16.20
CA GLY A 80 -9.14 -4.62 -15.24
C GLY A 80 -9.01 -5.47 -13.97
N ALA A 81 -8.60 -6.73 -14.09
CA ALA A 81 -8.30 -7.59 -12.94
C ALA A 81 -7.07 -7.10 -12.17
N LYS A 82 -5.97 -6.79 -12.86
CA LYS A 82 -4.76 -6.22 -12.22
C LYS A 82 -5.07 -4.98 -11.39
N ARG A 83 -5.85 -4.05 -11.95
CA ARG A 83 -6.23 -2.81 -11.26
C ARG A 83 -7.04 -3.09 -9.99
N LYS A 84 -8.01 -4.00 -10.08
CA LYS A 84 -8.82 -4.40 -8.91
C LYS A 84 -7.99 -5.16 -7.87
N THR A 85 -7.01 -5.95 -8.29
CA THR A 85 -6.08 -6.60 -7.34
C THR A 85 -5.29 -5.57 -6.54
N ILE A 86 -4.72 -4.56 -7.22
CA ILE A 86 -4.00 -3.46 -6.55
C ILE A 86 -4.95 -2.70 -5.62
N ASP A 87 -6.12 -2.32 -6.12
CA ASP A 87 -7.12 -1.58 -5.35
C ASP A 87 -7.57 -2.34 -4.10
N LEU A 88 -7.80 -3.65 -4.21
CA LEU A 88 -8.14 -4.50 -3.06
C LEU A 88 -7.02 -4.54 -2.01
N LEU A 89 -5.75 -4.63 -2.43
CA LEU A 89 -4.61 -4.59 -1.51
C LEU A 89 -4.53 -3.24 -0.79
N LEU A 90 -4.72 -2.13 -1.51
CA LEU A 90 -4.75 -0.79 -0.91
C LEU A 90 -5.95 -0.63 0.05
N MET A 91 -7.13 -1.11 -0.31
CA MET A 91 -8.32 -1.12 0.57
C MET A 91 -8.07 -1.92 1.86
N TYR A 92 -7.33 -3.03 1.78
CA TYR A 92 -6.89 -3.73 2.99
C TYR A 92 -5.95 -2.87 3.83
N CYS A 93 -5.01 -2.13 3.24
CA CYS A 93 -4.15 -1.21 3.99
C CYS A 93 -4.96 -0.11 4.71
N GLU A 94 -5.99 0.45 4.05
CA GLU A 94 -6.81 1.54 4.61
C GLU A 94 -7.50 1.17 5.92
N ILE A 95 -7.78 -0.10 6.18
CA ILE A 95 -8.56 -0.50 7.36
C ILE A 95 -7.86 -0.10 8.67
N ASP A 96 -6.55 -0.34 8.79
CA ASP A 96 -5.81 -0.07 10.03
C ASP A 96 -4.33 0.26 9.80
N THR A 97 -3.61 -0.54 9.01
CA THR A 97 -2.18 -0.43 8.73
C THR A 97 -1.84 -1.14 7.40
N PRO A 98 -0.86 -0.62 6.64
CA PRO A 98 -0.26 -1.32 5.49
C PRO A 98 0.64 -2.52 5.83
N ASP A 99 1.16 -2.65 7.06
CA ASP A 99 2.21 -3.64 7.41
C ASP A 99 1.86 -5.10 6.99
N PRO A 100 0.65 -5.65 7.28
CA PRO A 100 0.33 -7.04 6.89
C PRO A 100 0.34 -7.26 5.37
N VAL A 101 -0.06 -6.25 4.60
CA VAL A 101 -0.05 -6.31 3.13
C VAL A 101 1.39 -6.25 2.62
N ILE A 102 2.23 -5.38 3.20
CA ILE A 102 3.65 -5.27 2.87
C ILE A 102 4.37 -6.59 3.16
N GLU A 103 4.17 -7.18 4.34
CA GLU A 103 4.78 -8.46 4.71
C GLU A 103 4.42 -9.58 3.71
N CYS A 104 3.15 -9.65 3.33
CA CYS A 104 2.68 -10.60 2.32
C CYS A 104 3.38 -10.39 0.96
N LEU A 105 3.46 -9.14 0.51
CA LEU A 105 4.11 -8.76 -0.76
C LEU A 105 5.63 -9.04 -0.74
N LEU A 106 6.30 -8.78 0.39
CA LEU A 106 7.73 -9.08 0.59
C LEU A 106 7.99 -10.60 0.51
N GLY A 107 7.10 -11.42 1.07
CA GLY A 107 7.13 -12.87 0.91
C GLY A 107 7.05 -13.30 -0.57
N GLY A 108 6.29 -12.58 -1.38
CA GLY A 108 6.16 -12.79 -2.82
C GLY A 108 7.43 -12.52 -3.64
N LEU A 109 8.44 -11.86 -3.10
CA LEU A 109 9.69 -11.58 -3.82
C LEU A 109 10.55 -12.82 -4.07
N GLY A 110 10.25 -13.95 -3.40
CA GLY A 110 10.87 -15.25 -3.66
C GLY A 110 10.16 -16.11 -4.71
N HIS A 111 9.12 -15.58 -5.37
CA HIS A 111 8.28 -16.36 -6.25
C HIS A 111 8.99 -16.82 -7.54
N LYS A 112 8.70 -18.04 -8.00
CA LYS A 112 9.38 -18.65 -9.18
C LYS A 112 9.07 -17.95 -10.50
N MET A 113 7.92 -17.29 -10.58
CA MET A 113 7.48 -16.54 -11.77
C MET A 113 7.89 -15.06 -11.65
N PRO A 114 8.81 -14.54 -12.49
CA PRO A 114 9.25 -13.14 -12.44
C PRO A 114 8.12 -12.13 -12.59
N LYS A 115 7.07 -12.46 -13.36
CA LYS A 115 5.89 -11.61 -13.52
C LYS A 115 5.17 -11.36 -12.19
N VAL A 116 5.11 -12.36 -11.31
CA VAL A 116 4.53 -12.21 -9.97
C VAL A 116 5.44 -11.34 -9.13
N VAL A 117 6.75 -11.59 -9.13
CA VAL A 117 7.73 -10.77 -8.40
C VAL A 117 7.63 -9.30 -8.82
N ALA A 118 7.57 -9.01 -10.12
CA ALA A 118 7.40 -7.66 -10.64
C ALA A 118 6.11 -7.01 -10.15
N MET A 119 5.00 -7.75 -10.15
CA MET A 119 3.73 -7.27 -9.63
C MET A 119 3.77 -7.02 -8.11
N CYS A 120 4.50 -7.82 -7.34
CA CYS A 120 4.71 -7.55 -5.91
C CYS A 120 5.42 -6.21 -5.71
N VAL A 121 6.50 -5.95 -6.46
CA VAL A 121 7.23 -4.68 -6.40
C VAL A 121 6.35 -3.51 -6.84
N THR A 122 5.54 -3.69 -7.88
CA THR A 122 4.53 -2.70 -8.28
C THR A 122 3.55 -2.41 -7.14
N CYS A 123 2.97 -3.44 -6.50
CA CYS A 123 2.04 -3.23 -5.39
C CYS A 123 2.70 -2.54 -4.19
N LEU A 124 3.95 -2.89 -3.86
CA LEU A 124 4.72 -2.21 -2.81
C LEU A 124 4.92 -0.72 -3.13
N LYS A 125 5.26 -0.39 -4.38
CA LYS A 125 5.34 1.00 -4.86
C LYS A 125 4.00 1.72 -4.69
N GLU A 126 2.90 1.10 -5.09
CA GLU A 126 1.56 1.69 -4.95
C GLU A 126 1.20 1.93 -3.47
N VAL A 127 1.59 1.03 -2.56
CA VAL A 127 1.41 1.22 -1.11
C VAL A 127 2.21 2.42 -0.60
N VAL A 128 3.49 2.55 -0.97
CA VAL A 128 4.32 3.70 -0.59
C VAL A 128 3.72 5.01 -1.13
N GLN A 129 3.31 5.01 -2.41
CA GLN A 129 2.70 6.17 -3.05
C GLN A 129 1.34 6.56 -2.42
N ALA A 130 0.56 5.57 -2.00
CA ALA A 130 -0.75 5.77 -1.41
C ALA A 130 -0.69 6.33 0.01
N PHE A 131 0.10 5.69 0.87
CA PHE A 131 0.07 5.91 2.33
C PHE A 131 1.30 6.65 2.88
N GLY A 132 2.34 6.84 2.06
CA GLY A 132 3.60 7.44 2.49
C GLY A 132 4.40 6.57 3.46
N ALA A 133 5.60 7.00 3.83
CA ALA A 133 6.54 6.18 4.60
C ALA A 133 6.36 6.24 6.14
N ARG A 134 5.38 7.01 6.65
CA ARG A 134 5.12 7.15 8.10
C ARG A 134 4.03 6.21 8.63
N THR A 135 3.21 5.64 7.75
CA THR A 135 2.02 4.85 8.13
C THR A 135 2.32 3.37 8.40
N PHE A 136 3.55 2.92 8.13
CA PHE A 136 4.00 1.54 8.30
C PHE A 136 5.51 1.49 8.57
N ASN A 137 6.03 0.32 8.94
CA ASN A 137 7.47 0.13 9.09
C ASN A 137 8.17 0.03 7.73
N VAL A 138 8.90 1.07 7.33
CA VAL A 138 9.58 1.12 6.03
C VAL A 138 10.87 0.27 5.95
N LYS A 139 11.44 -0.13 7.10
CA LYS A 139 12.74 -0.84 7.15
C LYS A 139 12.77 -2.15 6.35
N PRO A 140 11.78 -3.05 6.47
CA PRO A 140 11.76 -4.30 5.70
C PRO A 140 11.74 -4.07 4.19
N LEU A 141 11.12 -2.97 3.74
CA LEU A 141 11.07 -2.61 2.33
C LEU A 141 12.43 -2.15 1.81
N ILE A 142 13.13 -1.31 2.58
CA ILE A 142 14.49 -0.86 2.25
C ILE A 142 15.46 -2.06 2.22
N LYS A 143 15.41 -2.94 3.23
CA LYS A 143 16.24 -4.15 3.29
C LYS A 143 15.99 -5.12 2.13
N ALA A 144 14.83 -5.05 1.48
CA ALA A 144 14.52 -5.87 0.31
C ALA A 144 15.05 -5.30 -1.02
N LEU A 145 15.45 -4.01 -1.08
CA LEU A 145 15.90 -3.36 -2.32
C LEU A 145 17.07 -4.09 -2.99
N PRO A 146 18.18 -4.47 -2.30
CA PRO A 146 19.30 -5.15 -2.94
C PRO A 146 18.87 -6.46 -3.63
N LYS A 147 17.95 -7.22 -3.00
CA LYS A 147 17.38 -8.44 -3.58
C LYS A 147 16.60 -8.15 -4.86
N MET A 148 15.79 -7.09 -4.89
CA MET A 148 15.02 -6.70 -6.09
C MET A 148 15.94 -6.25 -7.23
N PHE A 149 16.97 -5.45 -6.94
CA PHE A 149 17.96 -5.00 -7.91
C PHE A 149 18.88 -6.11 -8.43
N ALA A 150 19.10 -7.15 -7.63
CA ALA A 150 19.86 -8.34 -8.01
C ALA A 150 19.05 -9.36 -8.83
N HIS A 151 17.74 -9.17 -8.97
CA HIS A 151 16.87 -10.09 -9.69
C HIS A 151 17.28 -10.19 -11.17
N THR A 152 17.16 -11.39 -11.77
CA THR A 152 17.60 -11.66 -13.16
C THR A 152 16.70 -11.03 -14.21
N ASP A 153 15.40 -10.92 -13.93
CA ASP A 153 14.41 -10.28 -14.78
C ASP A 153 14.53 -8.75 -14.79
N LYS A 154 14.50 -8.16 -15.99
CA LYS A 154 14.66 -6.71 -16.19
C LYS A 154 13.46 -5.89 -15.69
N THR A 155 12.26 -6.45 -15.76
CA THR A 155 11.04 -5.75 -15.33
C THR A 155 11.01 -5.64 -13.81
N VAL A 156 11.43 -6.69 -13.09
CA VAL A 156 11.60 -6.62 -11.64
C VAL A 156 12.56 -5.49 -11.23
N ARG A 157 13.72 -5.39 -11.89
CA ARG A 157 14.69 -4.33 -11.61
C ARG A 157 14.15 -2.93 -11.95
N ALA A 158 13.40 -2.80 -13.06
CA ALA A 158 12.79 -1.53 -13.44
C ALA A 158 11.72 -1.07 -12.43
N GLU A 159 10.87 -1.97 -11.96
CA GLU A 159 9.90 -1.66 -10.89
C GLU A 159 10.61 -1.34 -9.57
N ALA A 160 11.73 -2.02 -9.26
CA ALA A 160 12.53 -1.71 -8.07
C ALA A 160 13.09 -0.29 -8.12
N SER A 161 13.58 0.16 -9.28
CA SER A 161 14.00 1.56 -9.47
C SER A 161 12.84 2.52 -9.21
N GLN A 162 11.66 2.28 -9.79
CA GLN A 162 10.49 3.14 -9.58
C GLN A 162 10.04 3.17 -8.11
N MET A 163 10.06 2.02 -7.43
CA MET A 163 9.73 1.94 -6.00
C MET A 163 10.76 2.68 -5.13
N THR A 164 12.05 2.60 -5.48
CA THR A 164 13.12 3.34 -4.78
C THR A 164 12.96 4.85 -4.97
N VAL A 165 12.58 5.29 -6.17
CA VAL A 165 12.27 6.69 -6.46
C VAL A 165 11.08 7.17 -5.63
N GLU A 166 10.03 6.36 -5.51
CA GLU A 166 8.91 6.73 -4.65
C GLU A 166 9.33 6.80 -3.18
N LEU A 167 10.09 5.82 -2.67
CA LEU A 167 10.66 5.88 -1.32
C LEU A 167 11.50 7.14 -1.08
N TYR A 168 12.30 7.55 -2.07
CA TYR A 168 13.11 8.77 -1.99
C TYR A 168 12.25 10.03 -1.87
N ARG A 169 11.09 10.09 -2.54
CA ARG A 169 10.17 11.24 -2.42
C ARG A 169 9.72 11.44 -0.97
N TRP A 170 9.54 10.35 -0.22
CA TRP A 170 9.08 10.38 1.17
C TRP A 170 10.22 10.53 2.19
N LEU A 171 11.34 9.84 1.97
CA LEU A 171 12.45 9.72 2.94
C LEU A 171 13.62 10.68 2.67
N GLY A 172 13.72 11.22 1.45
CA GLY A 172 14.82 12.09 1.03
C GLY A 172 16.20 11.45 1.14
N GLU A 173 17.18 12.27 1.51
CA GLU A 173 18.61 11.92 1.60
C GLU A 173 18.89 10.74 2.56
N VAL A 174 18.01 10.54 3.55
CA VAL A 174 18.16 9.44 4.50
C VAL A 174 18.14 8.09 3.77
N LEU A 175 17.33 7.94 2.71
CA LEU A 175 17.32 6.74 1.90
C LEU A 175 18.68 6.48 1.24
N VAL A 176 19.36 7.51 0.75
CA VAL A 176 20.63 7.38 0.01
C VAL A 176 21.70 6.70 0.85
N SER A 177 21.73 6.98 2.17
CA SER A 177 22.63 6.31 3.12
C SER A 177 22.38 4.80 3.23
N GLN A 178 21.16 4.34 2.95
CA GLN A 178 20.75 2.94 3.04
C GLN A 178 20.95 2.18 1.72
N LEU A 179 21.24 2.86 0.61
CA LEU A 179 21.39 2.24 -0.72
C LEU A 179 22.82 1.77 -1.02
N GLN A 180 23.76 1.85 -0.07
CA GLN A 180 25.19 1.59 -0.31
C GLN A 180 25.50 0.16 -0.76
N GLU A 181 24.59 -0.79 -0.52
CA GLU A 181 24.70 -2.17 -1.00
C GLU A 181 24.40 -2.33 -2.51
N LEU A 182 23.85 -1.30 -3.16
CA LEU A 182 23.57 -1.33 -4.59
C LEU A 182 24.84 -1.10 -5.42
N LYS A 183 24.84 -1.62 -6.65
CA LYS A 183 25.99 -1.44 -7.55
C LYS A 183 26.17 0.04 -7.89
N PRO A 184 27.41 0.55 -8.06
CA PRO A 184 27.64 1.97 -8.36
C PRO A 184 26.87 2.50 -9.58
N VAL A 185 26.66 1.66 -10.60
CA VAL A 185 25.86 2.00 -11.78
C VAL A 185 24.39 2.23 -11.43
N GLN A 186 23.82 1.41 -10.55
CA GLN A 186 22.43 1.53 -10.09
C GLN A 186 22.25 2.78 -9.24
N LEU A 187 23.19 3.05 -8.32
CA LEU A 187 23.20 4.27 -7.51
C LEU A 187 23.25 5.53 -8.37
N LYS A 188 24.11 5.55 -9.39
CA LYS A 188 24.21 6.68 -10.33
C LYS A 188 22.88 6.91 -11.05
N GLU A 189 22.27 5.87 -11.60
CA GLU A 189 20.99 5.96 -12.32
C GLU A 189 19.83 6.41 -11.41
N LEU A 190 19.85 6.00 -10.13
CA LEU A 190 18.88 6.44 -9.14
C LEU A 190 19.07 7.92 -8.79
N ASN A 191 20.30 8.37 -8.52
CA ASN A 191 20.59 9.78 -8.24
C ASN A 191 20.15 10.69 -9.40
N GLU A 192 20.40 10.30 -10.65
CA GLU A 192 19.92 11.03 -11.82
C GLU A 192 18.39 11.09 -11.93
N GLN A 193 17.67 10.12 -11.34
CA GLN A 193 16.20 10.17 -11.23
C GLN A 193 15.76 11.04 -10.07
N PHE A 194 16.46 10.98 -8.94
CA PHE A 194 16.18 11.80 -7.76
C PHE A 194 16.30 13.31 -8.07
N GLU A 195 17.31 13.71 -8.84
CA GLU A 195 17.51 15.11 -9.27
C GLU A 195 16.37 15.65 -10.15
N LYS A 196 15.62 14.77 -10.84
CA LYS A 196 14.51 15.13 -11.72
C LYS A 196 13.17 15.23 -10.98
N LEU A 197 13.14 14.84 -9.70
CA LEU A 197 11.91 14.87 -8.93
C LEU A 197 11.49 16.32 -8.61
N PRO A 198 10.18 16.58 -8.52
CA PRO A 198 9.70 17.85 -8.03
C PRO A 198 10.20 18.08 -6.61
N LYS A 199 10.50 19.35 -6.27
CA LYS A 199 10.88 19.74 -4.91
C LYS A 199 9.71 19.76 -3.92
N GLU A 200 8.50 19.58 -4.44
CA GLU A 200 7.28 19.50 -3.65
C GLU A 200 7.27 18.20 -2.84
N ARG A 201 6.86 18.32 -1.58
CA ARG A 201 6.70 17.17 -0.69
C ARG A 201 5.58 16.27 -1.24
N PRO A 202 5.75 14.94 -1.27
CA PRO A 202 4.64 14.06 -1.66
C PRO A 202 3.48 14.21 -0.67
N VAL A 203 2.26 13.98 -1.13
CA VAL A 203 1.06 14.05 -0.30
C VAL A 203 0.40 12.69 -0.30
N GLN A 204 -0.05 12.26 0.88
CA GLN A 204 -0.73 10.99 1.06
C GLN A 204 -2.02 11.00 0.23
N SER A 205 -2.18 10.04 -0.67
CA SER A 205 -3.33 10.00 -1.59
C SER A 205 -4.47 9.12 -1.08
N ARG A 206 -4.20 8.21 -0.13
CA ARG A 206 -5.19 7.39 0.57
C ARG A 206 -4.94 7.44 2.07
N LEU A 207 -5.99 7.73 2.83
CA LEU A 207 -5.93 7.80 4.29
C LEU A 207 -6.32 6.46 4.91
N LEU A 208 -5.74 6.15 6.07
CA LEU A 208 -6.27 5.10 6.92
C LEU A 208 -7.66 5.51 7.42
N ARG A 209 -8.55 4.56 7.71
CA ARG A 209 -9.91 4.84 8.22
C ARG A 209 -9.87 5.67 9.50
N SER A 210 -8.88 5.44 10.37
CA SER A 210 -8.64 6.24 11.57
C SER A 210 -8.27 7.70 11.27
N GLN A 211 -7.44 7.92 10.24
CA GLN A 211 -7.06 9.25 9.78
C GLN A 211 -8.25 9.98 9.13
N ALA A 212 -9.03 9.28 8.29
CA ALA A 212 -10.24 9.84 7.67
C ALA A 212 -11.27 10.26 8.73
N ALA A 213 -11.55 9.40 9.70
CA ALA A 213 -12.47 9.72 10.81
C ALA A 213 -11.99 10.93 11.64
N ALA A 214 -10.67 11.06 11.87
CA ALA A 214 -10.10 12.21 12.57
C ALA A 214 -10.25 13.50 11.77
N THR A 215 -10.05 13.45 10.44
CA THR A 215 -10.25 14.63 9.57
C THR A 215 -11.70 15.08 9.51
N GLU A 216 -12.66 14.15 9.49
CA GLU A 216 -14.09 14.46 9.52
C GLU A 216 -14.49 15.07 10.87
N ALA A 217 -14.05 14.49 11.98
CA ALA A 217 -14.32 15.01 13.32
C ALA A 217 -13.77 16.44 13.53
N ALA A 218 -12.60 16.75 12.97
CA ALA A 218 -12.00 18.09 13.04
C ALA A 218 -12.76 19.12 12.18
N ALA A 219 -13.45 18.69 11.13
CA ALA A 219 -14.22 19.58 10.26
C ALA A 219 -15.59 19.97 10.86
N ASP A 220 -16.13 19.15 11.76
CA ASP A 220 -17.44 19.34 12.40
C ASP A 220 -17.40 20.20 13.68
N GLU A 221 -16.23 20.64 14.15
CA GLU A 221 -16.14 21.56 15.30
C GLU A 221 -16.51 23.02 14.91
N PRO A 222 -17.61 23.59 15.46
CA PRO A 222 -18.03 24.94 15.11
C PRO A 222 -17.19 25.97 15.90
N GLY A 223 -16.13 26.50 15.29
CA GLY A 223 -15.34 27.57 15.92
C GLY A 223 -14.05 28.01 15.21
N ALA A 224 -13.52 27.25 14.24
CA ALA A 224 -12.21 27.55 13.64
C ALA A 224 -12.19 28.76 12.67
N ALA A 225 -13.33 29.38 12.35
CA ALA A 225 -13.42 30.44 11.34
C ALA A 225 -13.19 31.88 11.86
N ALA A 226 -12.96 32.11 13.17
CA ALA A 226 -12.93 33.46 13.74
C ALA A 226 -11.63 33.87 14.46
N ALA A 227 -10.51 33.20 14.21
CA ALA A 227 -9.19 33.60 14.73
C ALA A 227 -8.16 33.95 13.63
N ALA A 228 -8.61 34.19 12.39
CA ALA A 228 -7.75 34.52 11.25
C ALA A 228 -7.63 36.03 10.97
N ALA A 229 -7.74 36.87 12.01
CA ALA A 229 -7.42 38.30 11.90
C ALA A 229 -6.66 38.74 13.17
N ASP A 230 -5.39 39.12 12.96
CA ASP A 230 -4.41 39.65 13.91
C ASP A 230 -3.77 38.66 14.91
N GLY A 231 -2.60 38.16 14.50
CA GLY A 231 -1.65 37.46 15.37
C GLY A 231 -0.55 36.78 14.57
N GLU A 232 0.55 37.48 14.32
CA GLU A 232 1.81 36.90 13.84
C GLU A 232 2.23 35.72 14.72
N GLY A 233 2.39 34.53 14.13
CA GLY A 233 2.96 33.38 14.85
C GLY A 233 2.52 32.03 14.31
N GLY A 234 3.33 31.45 13.41
CA GLY A 234 3.46 30.00 13.21
C GLY A 234 2.18 29.22 12.96
N ALA A 235 1.61 29.33 11.75
CA ALA A 235 0.59 28.40 11.29
C ALA A 235 1.20 27.01 11.05
N ALA A 236 0.85 26.07 11.93
CA ALA A 236 1.02 24.64 11.75
C ALA A 236 0.17 24.17 10.56
N GLY A 237 0.80 24.12 9.38
CA GLY A 237 0.42 23.17 8.34
C GLY A 237 1.12 21.86 8.64
N GLY A 238 0.36 20.81 8.93
CA GLY A 238 0.86 19.46 9.17
C GLY A 238 1.84 19.04 8.07
N ASP A 239 3.07 18.79 8.48
CA ASP A 239 4.16 18.31 7.65
C ASP A 239 3.97 16.81 7.35
N ASP A 240 2.95 16.50 6.55
CA ASP A 240 2.52 15.13 6.32
C ASP A 240 3.20 14.50 5.09
N GLY A 241 4.11 15.23 4.44
CA GLY A 241 4.72 14.82 3.18
C GLY A 241 6.21 14.54 3.22
N PHE A 242 6.94 15.16 4.15
CA PHE A 242 8.39 14.96 4.26
C PHE A 242 8.71 14.39 5.62
N VAL A 243 9.54 13.35 5.63
CA VAL A 243 10.08 12.85 6.90
C VAL A 243 11.50 13.40 7.05
N GLU A 244 11.70 14.24 8.06
CA GLU A 244 13.02 14.37 8.67
C GLU A 244 13.25 13.09 9.49
N VAL A 245 13.50 11.95 8.82
CA VAL A 245 13.79 10.69 9.52
C VAL A 245 15.17 10.84 10.12
N ASP A 246 15.31 10.68 11.43
CA ASP A 246 16.63 10.61 12.04
C ASP A 246 17.35 9.36 11.52
N ALA A 247 18.54 9.54 10.95
CA ALA A 247 19.38 8.45 10.46
C ALA A 247 19.67 7.40 11.56
N TYR A 248 19.62 7.78 12.84
CA TYR A 248 19.77 6.86 13.97
C TYR A 248 18.57 5.92 14.15
N GLU A 249 17.35 6.32 13.77
CA GLU A 249 16.19 5.41 13.85
C GLU A 249 16.22 4.35 12.77
N LEU A 250 16.89 4.59 11.64
CA LEU A 250 17.07 3.64 10.55
C LEU A 250 18.33 2.76 10.69
N ALA A 251 19.27 3.13 11.55
CA ALA A 251 20.46 2.34 11.83
C ALA A 251 20.10 1.03 12.57
N ASP A 252 20.74 -0.07 12.19
CA ASP A 252 20.64 -1.32 12.93
C ASP A 252 21.29 -1.16 14.33
N PRO A 253 20.68 -1.70 15.40
CA PRO A 253 21.24 -1.61 16.74
C PRO A 253 22.62 -2.29 16.76
N VAL A 254 23.63 -1.56 17.24
CA VAL A 254 24.98 -2.07 17.40
C VAL A 254 25.01 -2.91 18.68
N ASP A 255 25.26 -4.22 18.56
CA ASP A 255 25.52 -5.08 19.73
C ASP A 255 26.82 -4.61 20.39
N VAL A 256 26.68 -3.92 21.52
CA VAL A 256 27.81 -3.55 22.38
C VAL A 256 28.09 -4.76 23.28
N LEU A 257 29.21 -5.44 23.02
CA LEU A 257 29.77 -6.53 23.82
C LEU A 257 30.10 -6.09 25.26
#